data_AF-A0AAV0WV30-F1
#
_entry.id   AF-A0AAV0WV30-F1
#
_cell.length_a   1.000
_cell.length_b   1.000
_cell.length_c   1.000
_cell.angle_alpha   90.00
_cell.angle_beta   90.00
_cell.angle_gamma   90.00
#
_symmetry.space_group_name_H-M   'P 1'
#
loop_
_entity.id
_entity.type
_entity.pdbx_description
1 polymer ?
#
loop_
_entity_poly.entity_id
_entity_poly.type
_entity_poly.pdbx_seq_one_letter_code
_entity_poly.pdbx_strand_id
1 'polypeptide(L)' 'MEENEKLDEYYKLKSKKKPFPKYVQLQMIAEIKMAKIKTGKKDRRQYYLLSTYDVLSVAEEKFLIHKQNAADEKIR' A
#
# COMPACT_ATOMS: atom_id res chain seq x y z
N MET A 1 23.18 4.44 19.71
CA MET A 1 23.28 5.13 18.39
C MET A 1 23.29 4.15 17.21
N GLU A 2 23.40 2.84 17.44
CA GLU A 2 23.48 1.81 16.38
C GLU A 2 22.14 1.41 15.72
N GLU A 3 20.99 1.64 16.38
CA GLU A 3 19.69 1.18 15.86
C GLU A 3 19.17 2.03 14.70
N ASN A 4 19.50 3.33 14.67
CA ASN A 4 19.04 4.23 13.61
C ASN A 4 19.73 3.95 12.26
N GLU A 5 21.00 3.55 12.28
CA GLU A 5 21.76 3.28 11.06
C GLU A 5 21.24 2.04 10.32
N LYS A 6 20.80 1.02 11.07
CA LYS A 6 20.18 -0.20 10.49
C LYS A 6 18.84 0.06 9.83
N LEU A 7 18.05 0.98 10.38
CA LEU A 7 16.78 1.42 9.79
C LEU A 7 17.00 2.18 8.48
N ASP A 8 18.01 3.05 8.43
CA ASP A 8 18.35 3.81 7.22
C ASP A 8 18.82 2.89 6.08
N GLU A 9 19.64 1.87 6.36
CA GLU A 9 20.02 0.86 5.37
C GLU A 9 18.83 0.02 4.88
N TYR A 10 17.91 -0.33 5.77
CA TYR A 10 16.69 -1.07 5.43
C TYR A 10 15.82 -0.31 4.40
N TYR A 11 15.72 1.02 4.52
CA TYR A 11 15.00 1.85 3.54
C TYR A 11 15.80 2.18 2.28
N LYS A 12 17.15 2.09 2.30
CA LYS A 12 17.98 2.21 1.08
C LYS A 12 17.84 1.01 0.15
N LEU A 13 17.57 -0.18 0.68
CA LEU A 13 17.48 -1.42 -0.10
C LEU A 13 16.13 -1.63 -0.80
N LYS A 14 15.04 -1.06 -0.28
CA LYS A 14 13.70 -1.23 -0.87
C LYS A 14 13.38 -0.12 -1.85
N SER A 15 13.30 -0.48 -3.15
CA SER A 15 12.65 0.25 -4.25
C SER A 15 12.76 1.78 -4.18
N LYS A 16 13.56 2.39 -5.07
CA LYS A 16 13.74 3.86 -5.26
C LYS A 16 12.44 4.70 -5.42
N LYS A 17 11.25 4.09 -5.34
CA LYS A 17 9.96 4.78 -5.31
C LYS A 17 9.72 5.33 -3.91
N LYS A 18 9.74 6.67 -3.82
CA LYS A 18 9.33 7.39 -2.61
C LYS A 18 7.93 6.92 -2.17
N PRO A 19 7.68 6.74 -0.86
CA PRO A 19 6.35 6.43 -0.38
C PRO A 19 5.37 7.52 -0.80
N PHE A 20 4.12 7.14 -1.06
CA PHE A 20 3.08 8.11 -1.38
C PHE A 20 2.97 9.13 -0.24
N PRO A 21 2.78 10.43 -0.54
CA PRO A 21 2.43 11.41 0.48
C PRO A 21 1.16 10.99 1.25
N LYS A 22 1.06 11.36 2.53
CA LYS A 22 -0.05 10.94 3.41
C LYS A 22 -1.44 11.23 2.81
N TYR A 23 -1.62 12.39 2.18
CA TYR A 23 -2.89 12.74 1.54
C TYR A 23 -3.26 11.78 0.39
N VAL A 24 -2.28 11.35 -0.40
CA VAL A 24 -2.50 10.38 -1.49
C VAL A 24 -2.88 9.02 -0.92
N GLN A 25 -2.22 8.59 0.15
CA GLN A 25 -2.56 7.32 0.82
C GLN A 25 -4.01 7.34 1.33
N LEU A 26 -4.42 8.43 1.98
CA LEU A 26 -5.80 8.59 2.47
C LEU A 26 -6.83 8.58 1.33
N GLN A 27 -6.51 9.24 0.21
CA GLN A 27 -7.35 9.20 -0.99
C GLN A 27 -7.47 7.78 -1.55
N MET A 28 -6.36 7.05 -1.70
CA MET A 28 -6.37 5.67 -2.17
C MET A 28 -7.16 4.74 -1.23
N ILE A 29 -7.04 4.93 0.09
CA ILE A 29 -7.82 4.18 1.09
C ILE A 29 -9.32 4.43 0.90
N ALA A 30 -9.73 5.69 0.69
CA ALA A 30 -11.12 6.03 0.44
C ALA A 30 -11.63 5.40 -0.87
N GLU A 31 -10.84 5.47 -1.95
CA GLU A 31 -11.17 4.86 -3.24
C GLU A 31 -11.33 3.34 -3.14
N ILE A 32 -10.44 2.66 -2.40
CA ILE A 32 -10.53 1.20 -2.16
C ILE A 32 -11.83 0.86 -1.42
N LYS A 33 -12.19 1.62 -0.38
CA LYS A 33 -13.43 1.38 0.37
C LYS A 33 -14.67 1.56 -0.50
N MET A 34 -14.72 2.64 -1.28
CA MET A 34 -15.80 2.88 -2.23
C MET A 34 -15.87 1.78 -3.28
N ALA A 35 -14.73 1.35 -3.81
CA ALA A 35 -14.66 0.26 -4.78
C ALA A 35 -15.17 -1.06 -4.19
N LYS A 36 -14.85 -1.39 -2.93
CA LYS A 36 -15.35 -2.61 -2.25
C LYS A 36 -16.88 -2.64 -2.15
N ILE A 37 -17.52 -1.48 -1.90
CA ILE A 37 -18.99 -1.38 -1.75
C ILE A 37 -19.71 -1.28 -3.10
N LYS A 38 -19.03 -0.80 -4.14
CA LYS A 38 -19.62 -0.60 -5.48
C LYS A 38 -20.11 -1.92 -6.08
N THR A 39 -21.42 -2.02 -6.29
CA THR A 39 -22.12 -3.20 -6.85
C THR A 39 -22.09 -3.27 -8.39
N GLY A 40 -21.75 -2.17 -9.07
CA GLY A 40 -21.62 -2.11 -10.54
C GLY A 40 -20.20 -2.31 -11.08
N LYS A 41 -20.04 -2.09 -12.39
CA LYS A 41 -18.72 -2.14 -13.06
C LYS A 41 -17.75 -1.14 -12.42
N LYS A 42 -16.58 -1.65 -12.02
CA LYS A 42 -15.48 -0.83 -11.49
C LYS A 42 -14.69 -0.24 -12.65
N ASP A 43 -14.10 0.93 -12.44
CA ASP A 43 -13.17 1.48 -13.42
C ASP A 43 -11.80 0.79 -13.33
N ARG A 44 -10.94 1.02 -14.33
CA ARG A 44 -9.60 0.42 -14.40
C ARG A 44 -8.76 0.72 -13.16
N ARG A 45 -8.89 1.92 -12.59
CA ARG A 45 -8.13 2.34 -11.40
C ARG A 45 -8.61 1.60 -10.16
N GLN A 46 -9.92 1.46 -9.98
CA GLN A 46 -10.53 0.69 -8.90
C GLN A 46 -10.10 -0.77 -8.94
N TYR A 47 -10.09 -1.39 -10.13
CA TYR A 47 -9.55 -2.75 -10.28
C TYR A 47 -8.08 -2.85 -9.90
N TYR A 48 -7.24 -1.93 -10.40
CA TYR A 48 -5.83 -1.90 -10.05
C TYR A 48 -5.58 -1.72 -8.55
N LEU A 49 -6.31 -0.82 -7.90
CA LEU A 49 -6.15 -0.58 -6.47
C LEU A 49 -6.57 -1.81 -5.64
N LEU A 50 -7.68 -2.46 -6.02
CA LEU A 50 -8.14 -3.68 -5.34
C LEU A 50 -7.20 -4.87 -5.57
N SER A 51 -6.54 -4.97 -6.71
CA SER A 51 -5.58 -6.05 -6.99
C SER A 51 -4.24 -5.82 -6.31
N THR A 52 -3.82 -4.57 -6.16
CA THR A 52 -2.45 -4.22 -5.73
C THR A 52 -2.35 -3.93 -4.23
N TYR A 53 -3.41 -3.39 -3.63
CA TYR A 53 -3.38 -2.90 -2.26
C TYR A 53 -4.50 -3.47 -1.40
N ASP A 54 -4.26 -3.50 -0.10
CA ASP A 54 -5.27 -3.68 0.94
C ASP A 54 -5.19 -2.56 1.98
N VAL A 55 -6.20 -2.48 2.84
CA VAL A 55 -6.29 -1.47 3.90
C VAL A 55 -6.30 -2.16 5.25
N LEU A 56 -5.25 -1.96 6.04
CA LEU A 56 -5.20 -2.37 7.44
C LEU A 56 -5.69 -1.22 8.31
N SER A 57 -6.59 -1.52 9.26
CA SER A 57 -7.04 -0.55 10.25
C SER A 57 -6.50 -0.98 11.61
N VAL A 58 -5.78 -0.10 12.29
CA VAL A 58 -5.24 -0.31 13.64
C VAL A 58 -5.73 0.85 14.50
N ALA A 59 -6.58 0.55 15.48
CA ALA A 59 -7.31 1.56 16.24
C ALA A 59 -8.02 2.55 15.29
N GLU A 60 -7.66 3.83 15.35
CA GLU A 60 -8.23 4.90 14.52
C GLU A 60 -7.47 5.11 13.20
N GLU A 61 -6.26 4.56 13.09
CA GLU A 61 -5.38 4.75 11.95
C GLU A 61 -5.61 3.71 10.86
N LYS A 62 -5.43 4.14 9.61
CA LYS A 62 -5.60 3.29 8.42
C LYS A 62 -4.34 3.34 7.58
N PHE A 63 -3.86 2.16 7.22
CA PHE A 63 -2.63 1.97 6.48
C PHE A 63 -2.92 1.30 5.14
N LEU A 64 -2.30 1.83 4.08
CA LEU A 64 -2.30 1.23 2.76
C LEU A 64 -1.18 0.18 2.68
N ILE A 65 -1.53 -1.08 2.46
CA ILE A 65 -0.57 -2.19 2.41
C ILE A 65 -0.52 -2.75 1.00
N HIS A 66 0.68 -3.00 0.47
CA HIS A 66 0.85 -3.69 -0.81
C HIS A 66 0.59 -5.18 -0.62
N LYS A 67 -0.26 -5.77 -1.47
CA LYS A 67 -0.50 -7.22 -1.48
C LYS A 67 0.77 -7.92 -1.96
N GLN A 68 1.18 -8.99 -1.28
CA GLN A 68 2.23 -9.85 -1.78
C GLN A 68 1.64 -10.70 -2.90
N ASN A 69 2.22 -10.61 -4.10
CA ASN A 69 1.89 -11.51 -5.19
C ASN A 69 2.91 -12.65 -5.24
N ALA A 70 2.52 -13.83 -5.73
CA ALA A 70 3.42 -14.99 -5.89
C ALA A 70 4.67 -14.70 -6.75
N ALA A 71 4.65 -13.63 -7.56
CA ALA A 71 5.83 -13.16 -8.30
C ALA A 71 6.86 -12.44 -7.41
N ASP A 72 6.42 -11.79 -6.33
CA ASP A 72 7.29 -11.07 -5.39
C ASP A 72 7.98 -12.02 -4.39
N GLU A 73 7.45 -13.24 -4.18
CA GLU A 73 8.08 -14.29 -3.35
C GLU A 73 9.40 -14.82 -3.93
N LYS A 74 9.61 -14.74 -5.25
CA LYS A 74 10.83 -15.24 -5.91
C LYS A 74 12.07 -14.37 -5.68
N ILE A 75 11.95 -13.24 -4.99
CA ILE A 75 13.05 -12.29 -4.74
C ILE A 75 13.49 -12.31 -3.26
N ARG A 76 13.10 -13.33 -2.47
CA ARG A 76 13.60 -13.51 -1.09
C ARG A 76 14.76 -14.47 -1.01
#